data_AF-A0A8K0TQK9-F1
#
_entry.id   AF-A0A8K0TQK9-F1
#
_cell.length_a   1.000
_cell.length_b   1.000
_cell.length_c   1.000
_cell.angle_alpha   90.00
_cell.angle_beta   90.00
_cell.angle_gamma   90.00
#
_symmetry.space_group_name_H-M   'P 1'
#
loop_
_entity.id
_entity.type
_entity.pdbx_description
1 polymer ?
#
loop_
_entity_poly.entity_id
_entity_poly.type
_entity_poly.pdbx_seq_one_letter_code
_entity_poly.pdbx_strand_id
1 'polypeptide(L)'
;MKYVFITSDVGHNIGDGIIATSIALLLKAVGQRVTLVKIDPTIKDSQDASQGENEDIFVLEDGAEVDPVLGEYERCLNITLTRDHIITGGKLLESVILGGGTDTEVKIVNNMQGLITRESKLPVDRDSKLAPQACVIEFDGDAADLDIQPFAMALAKLRASVGNHNVTHFHISHIPIVDDEQQPQHAKQGIQAVQAAGLFPDMVLAYHETEFLKDVIRQIAIDCQLRRDQVIAVHGNSTPYQMPTLLEEKGIMHYLASFVGVGSGPEYPSRIQLQGAQLWRSWTSAAGDAEQNIATDCEMPPTIISLIGNFTTYSHLSVTRSLEHAALSCQRRLQINYITASHLDPSAERLLPVQHVQALATLHSSHGILVPGGFGSEGTEGMIEAIRWARESRTPFLGICLGMQLTVIEFARNVCKMPKATSAEFVRSADMFDGEKLITYMPDFDRASPDDKMRLGVRKTYFQRDTEWSKARASYATGTVSEPDYLIAGGPSAFVIHERYRHRLAVNPKYFEVLETNGLRLVGKDDTGTRTGVVEIQDHPWFVGVQYHPEYTSKVMDPNRCILGFFKASSEVVPLQLLTTSMEALSLE
;
A
#
# COMPACT_ATOMS: atom_id res chain seq x y z
N MET A 1 -22.11 3.13 17.74
CA MET A 1 -20.87 3.54 17.07
C MET A 1 -20.00 4.22 18.10
N LYS A 2 -18.74 3.83 18.21
CA LYS A 2 -17.70 4.51 18.98
C LYS A 2 -16.82 5.29 18.01
N TYR A 3 -16.32 6.45 18.41
CA TYR A 3 -15.40 7.25 17.60
C TYR A 3 -14.09 7.44 18.34
N VAL A 4 -12.99 7.32 17.60
CA VAL A 4 -11.65 7.63 18.09
C VAL A 4 -11.10 8.76 17.25
N PHE A 5 -10.87 9.92 17.84
CA PHE A 5 -10.26 11.05 17.15
C PHE A 5 -8.74 10.96 17.30
N ILE A 6 -8.01 11.09 16.20
CA ILE A 6 -6.55 11.21 16.16
C ILE A 6 -6.23 12.58 15.57
N THR A 7 -5.53 13.42 16.32
CA THR A 7 -5.04 14.73 15.86
C THR A 7 -3.57 14.88 16.20
N SER A 8 -2.82 15.71 15.48
CA SER A 8 -1.40 15.97 15.77
C SER A 8 -1.09 17.47 15.82
N ASP A 9 -0.01 17.84 16.49
CA ASP A 9 0.56 19.21 16.48
C ASP A 9 1.77 19.33 15.54
N VAL A 10 1.88 18.41 14.58
CA VAL A 10 3.03 18.31 13.68
C VAL A 10 2.52 18.30 12.26
N GLY A 11 3.14 19.12 11.40
CA GLY A 11 2.91 19.08 9.97
C GLY A 11 3.17 17.69 9.40
N HIS A 12 2.45 17.36 8.31
CA HIS A 12 2.43 16.07 7.61
C HIS A 12 3.73 15.25 7.72
N ASN A 13 3.58 13.94 7.97
CA ASN A 13 4.60 12.85 7.95
C ASN A 13 5.14 12.29 9.28
N ILE A 14 4.71 12.77 10.46
CA ILE A 14 5.17 12.15 11.72
C ILE A 14 4.21 11.06 12.20
N GLY A 15 4.18 9.92 11.50
CA GLY A 15 3.62 8.67 12.05
C GLY A 15 2.12 8.68 12.42
N ASP A 16 1.36 9.75 12.12
CA ASP A 16 -0.06 9.87 12.45
C ASP A 16 -0.88 8.71 11.88
N GLY A 17 -0.66 8.40 10.61
CA GLY A 17 -1.28 7.25 9.96
C GLY A 17 -0.87 5.92 10.60
N ILE A 18 0.38 5.77 11.05
CA ILE A 18 0.84 4.55 11.74
C ILE A 18 0.12 4.41 13.09
N ILE A 19 0.00 5.49 13.85
CA ILE A 19 -0.68 5.50 15.15
C ILE A 19 -2.18 5.25 14.98
N ALA A 20 -2.83 5.92 14.03
CA ALA A 20 -4.25 5.72 13.72
C ALA A 20 -4.53 4.26 13.34
N THR A 21 -3.69 3.70 12.47
CA THR A 21 -3.73 2.29 12.08
C THR A 21 -3.52 1.36 13.28
N SER A 22 -2.55 1.66 14.14
CA SER A 22 -2.24 0.84 15.31
C SER A 22 -3.39 0.82 16.31
N ILE A 23 -4.00 1.97 16.58
CA ILE A 23 -5.18 2.08 17.46
C ILE A 23 -6.37 1.33 16.84
N ALA A 24 -6.60 1.47 15.53
CA ALA A 24 -7.63 0.72 14.83
C ALA A 24 -7.40 -0.80 14.92
N LEU A 25 -6.16 -1.26 14.80
CA LEU A 25 -5.81 -2.67 14.93
C LEU A 25 -6.06 -3.20 16.35
N LEU A 26 -5.67 -2.44 17.38
CA LEU A 26 -5.95 -2.79 18.77
C LEU A 26 -7.46 -2.88 19.04
N LEU A 27 -8.26 -1.98 18.46
CA LEU A 27 -9.73 -2.08 18.53
C LEU A 27 -10.25 -3.36 17.85
N LYS A 28 -9.69 -3.77 16.71
CA LYS A 28 -10.02 -5.06 16.08
C LYS A 28 -9.60 -6.24 16.96
N ALA A 29 -8.43 -6.15 17.61
CA ALA A 29 -7.95 -7.16 18.56
C ALA A 29 -8.84 -7.30 19.81
N VAL A 30 -9.46 -6.20 20.25
CA VAL A 30 -10.49 -6.18 21.31
C VAL A 30 -11.84 -6.78 20.82
N GLY A 31 -11.98 -7.02 19.52
CA GLY A 31 -13.17 -7.61 18.90
C GLY A 31 -14.15 -6.58 18.34
N GLN A 32 -13.73 -5.34 18.07
CA GLN A 32 -14.61 -4.40 17.36
C GLN A 32 -14.49 -4.59 15.85
N ARG A 33 -15.60 -4.38 15.13
CA ARG A 33 -15.53 -4.05 13.70
C ARG A 33 -15.15 -2.59 13.57
N VAL A 34 -14.05 -2.30 12.87
CA VAL A 34 -13.44 -0.97 12.81
C VAL A 34 -13.39 -0.50 11.37
N THR A 35 -13.79 0.74 11.14
CA THR A 35 -13.50 1.49 9.91
C THR A 35 -12.60 2.69 10.23
N LEU A 36 -12.10 3.34 9.18
CA LEU A 36 -11.29 4.54 9.28
C LEU A 36 -11.82 5.61 8.33
N VAL A 37 -11.85 6.85 8.81
CA VAL A 37 -12.12 8.04 8.00
C VAL A 37 -10.93 8.98 8.13
N LYS A 38 -10.33 9.36 7.00
CA LYS A 38 -9.29 10.39 6.95
C LYS A 38 -9.94 11.73 6.60
N ILE A 39 -9.59 12.75 7.35
CA ILE A 39 -9.93 14.14 7.05
C ILE A 39 -8.65 14.81 6.56
N ASP A 40 -8.68 15.26 5.32
CA ASP A 40 -7.60 16.00 4.69
C ASP A 40 -8.09 17.44 4.46
N PRO A 41 -7.59 18.45 5.18
CA PRO A 41 -8.06 19.81 5.04
C PRO A 41 -7.68 20.44 3.70
N THR A 42 -6.82 19.80 2.90
CA THR A 42 -6.36 20.36 1.63
C THR A 42 -7.50 20.46 0.60
N ILE A 43 -7.40 21.47 -0.27
CA ILE A 43 -8.38 21.73 -1.33
C ILE A 43 -8.25 20.70 -2.46
N LYS A 44 -7.06 20.13 -2.66
CA LYS A 44 -6.81 19.15 -3.71
C LYS A 44 -7.68 17.93 -3.45
N ASP A 45 -8.60 17.64 -4.35
CA ASP A 45 -9.32 16.38 -4.27
C ASP A 45 -8.36 15.26 -4.68
N SER A 46 -8.42 14.13 -3.99
CA SER A 46 -7.57 12.95 -4.22
C SER A 46 -7.49 12.50 -5.70
N GLN A 47 -8.47 12.87 -6.53
CA GLN A 47 -8.50 12.61 -7.97
C GLN A 47 -7.52 13.46 -8.80
N ASP A 48 -7.09 14.62 -8.29
CA ASP A 48 -6.07 15.49 -8.92
C ASP A 48 -4.71 15.31 -8.22
N ALA A 49 -4.38 14.06 -7.86
CA ALA A 49 -3.00 13.68 -7.60
C ALA A 49 -2.20 13.69 -8.92
N SER A 50 -2.11 14.85 -9.58
CA SER A 50 -0.97 15.21 -10.42
C SER A 50 0.25 15.47 -9.52
N GLN A 51 0.47 14.58 -8.56
CA GLN A 51 1.76 14.35 -7.94
C GLN A 51 2.68 13.93 -9.10
N GLY A 52 3.93 14.39 -9.10
CA GLY A 52 4.80 14.30 -10.27
C GLY A 52 4.88 12.87 -10.80
N GLU A 53 5.30 12.69 -12.06
CA GLU A 53 5.41 11.38 -12.75
C GLU A 53 6.22 10.30 -11.96
N ASN A 54 6.87 10.70 -10.85
CA ASN A 54 7.78 9.90 -10.02
C ASN A 54 7.33 9.70 -8.55
N GLU A 55 6.09 10.06 -8.16
CA GLU A 55 5.54 9.80 -6.82
C GLU A 55 4.59 8.59 -6.83
N ASP A 56 4.64 7.75 -5.78
CA ASP A 56 3.77 6.57 -5.68
C ASP A 56 2.32 7.02 -5.44
N ILE A 57 1.36 6.25 -5.96
CA ILE A 57 -0.08 6.50 -5.80
C ILE A 57 -0.70 5.19 -5.36
N PHE A 58 -1.67 5.23 -4.44
CA PHE A 58 -2.47 4.07 -4.06
C PHE A 58 -3.85 4.15 -4.72
N VAL A 59 -4.33 3.03 -5.24
CA VAL A 59 -5.67 2.96 -5.84
C VAL A 59 -6.59 2.18 -4.93
N LEU A 60 -7.76 2.76 -4.62
CA LEU A 60 -8.82 2.13 -3.84
C LEU A 60 -9.72 1.22 -4.69
N GLU A 61 -10.63 0.50 -4.04
CA GLU A 61 -11.51 -0.46 -4.72
C GLU A 61 -12.37 0.18 -5.82
N ASP A 62 -12.91 1.36 -5.56
CA ASP A 62 -13.75 2.15 -6.47
C ASP A 62 -12.95 2.95 -7.52
N GLY A 63 -11.63 2.77 -7.52
CA GLY A 63 -10.71 3.44 -8.44
C GLY A 63 -10.46 4.90 -8.12
N ALA A 64 -10.65 5.33 -6.88
CA ALA A 64 -10.05 6.57 -6.40
C ALA A 64 -8.53 6.40 -6.24
N GLU A 65 -7.80 7.41 -6.69
CA GLU A 65 -6.36 7.54 -6.52
C GLU A 65 -6.14 8.35 -5.25
N VAL A 66 -5.24 7.89 -4.39
CA VAL A 66 -5.04 8.45 -3.06
C VAL A 66 -3.57 8.36 -2.66
N ASP A 67 -3.19 9.07 -1.61
CA ASP A 67 -1.84 9.02 -1.05
C ASP A 67 -1.45 7.57 -0.64
N PRO A 68 -0.22 7.10 -0.94
CA PRO A 68 0.29 5.79 -0.52
C PRO A 68 0.14 5.42 0.95
N VAL A 69 0.18 6.41 1.84
CA VAL A 69 0.00 6.26 3.29
C VAL A 69 -1.39 5.75 3.62
N LEU A 70 -2.44 6.13 2.87
CA LEU A 70 -3.78 5.56 3.04
C LEU A 70 -3.81 4.05 2.78
N GLY A 71 -2.89 3.55 1.96
CA GLY A 71 -2.73 2.12 1.74
C GLY A 71 -2.35 1.36 3.03
N GLU A 72 -1.65 1.98 3.98
CA GLU A 72 -1.30 1.35 5.26
C GLU A 72 -2.54 0.94 6.05
N TYR A 73 -3.64 1.71 5.95
CA TYR A 73 -4.91 1.36 6.58
C TYR A 73 -5.44 0.03 6.09
N GLU A 74 -5.50 -0.18 4.78
CA GLU A 74 -5.97 -1.43 4.22
C GLU A 74 -5.01 -2.60 4.49
N ARG A 75 -3.69 -2.34 4.40
CA ARG A 75 -2.62 -3.33 4.58
C ARG A 75 -2.64 -3.94 5.98
N CYS A 76 -2.74 -3.09 7.00
CA CYS A 76 -2.64 -3.49 8.39
C CYS A 76 -3.99 -3.96 8.96
N LEU A 77 -5.09 -3.29 8.61
CA LEU A 77 -6.41 -3.60 9.20
C LEU A 77 -7.15 -4.72 8.49
N ASN A 78 -6.65 -5.16 7.32
CA ASN A 78 -7.35 -6.10 6.45
C ASN A 78 -8.78 -5.64 6.13
N ILE A 79 -8.92 -4.37 5.74
CA ILE A 79 -10.20 -3.75 5.34
C ILE A 79 -10.15 -3.31 3.88
N THR A 80 -11.26 -2.81 3.35
CA THR A 80 -11.34 -2.21 2.03
C THR A 80 -12.06 -0.86 2.11
N LEU A 81 -11.37 0.18 1.67
CA LEU A 81 -11.81 1.56 1.67
C LEU A 81 -12.21 1.99 0.26
N THR A 82 -12.96 3.08 0.22
CA THR A 82 -13.47 3.75 -0.99
C THR A 82 -13.20 5.25 -0.88
N ARG A 83 -13.41 6.01 -1.97
CA ARG A 83 -13.27 7.48 -1.96
C ARG A 83 -14.03 8.17 -0.85
N ASP A 84 -15.12 7.58 -0.37
CA ASP A 84 -15.98 8.16 0.63
C ASP A 84 -15.32 8.17 2.02
N HIS A 85 -14.34 7.30 2.27
CA HIS A 85 -13.59 7.27 3.53
C HIS A 85 -12.58 8.41 3.66
N ILE A 86 -12.44 9.26 2.63
CA ILE A 86 -11.54 10.41 2.61
C ILE A 86 -12.36 11.68 2.44
N ILE A 87 -12.37 12.52 3.46
CA ILE A 87 -13.07 13.80 3.47
C ILE A 87 -12.03 14.89 3.21
N THR A 88 -12.04 15.46 2.01
CA THR A 88 -11.12 16.54 1.62
C THR A 88 -11.75 17.91 1.85
N GLY A 89 -10.94 18.95 2.07
CA GLY A 89 -11.36 20.34 2.05
C GLY A 89 -12.05 20.69 0.72
N GLY A 90 -11.56 20.16 -0.40
CA GLY A 90 -12.19 20.28 -1.72
C GLY A 90 -13.65 19.78 -1.76
N LYS A 91 -13.91 18.55 -1.28
CA LYS A 91 -15.28 17.98 -1.20
C LYS A 91 -16.19 18.82 -0.32
N LEU A 92 -15.67 19.31 0.80
CA LEU A 92 -16.44 20.17 1.70
C LEU A 92 -16.78 21.50 1.03
N LEU A 93 -15.82 22.16 0.38
CA LEU A 93 -16.04 23.42 -0.33
C LEU A 93 -17.02 23.28 -1.50
N GLU A 94 -16.89 22.23 -2.30
CA GLU A 94 -17.82 21.93 -3.40
C GLU A 94 -19.26 21.83 -2.89
N SER A 95 -19.47 21.09 -1.80
CA SER A 95 -20.79 20.93 -1.18
C SER A 95 -21.39 22.26 -0.69
N VAL A 96 -20.55 23.20 -0.26
CA VAL A 96 -20.98 24.54 0.17
C VAL A 96 -21.37 25.40 -1.02
N ILE A 97 -20.55 25.39 -2.08
CA ILE A 97 -20.75 26.16 -3.32
C ILE A 97 -22.08 25.74 -3.98
N LEU A 98 -22.33 24.43 -4.11
CA LEU A 98 -23.56 23.90 -4.70
C LEU A 98 -24.81 24.17 -3.83
N GLY A 99 -24.64 24.30 -2.52
CA GLY A 99 -25.74 24.49 -1.57
C GLY A 99 -26.29 25.92 -1.46
N GLY A 100 -25.55 26.97 -1.89
CA GLY A 100 -25.97 28.39 -1.93
C GLY A 100 -26.23 29.07 -0.56
N GLY A 101 -25.77 30.31 -0.33
CA GLY A 101 -25.97 31.08 0.92
C GLY A 101 -24.67 31.60 1.57
N THR A 102 -24.76 32.40 2.63
CA THR A 102 -23.62 33.19 3.17
C THR A 102 -22.82 32.54 4.31
N ASP A 103 -23.39 31.59 5.06
CA ASP A 103 -22.71 30.99 6.22
C ASP A 103 -21.87 29.76 5.84
N THR A 104 -20.75 30.01 5.17
CA THR A 104 -19.80 28.97 4.70
C THR A 104 -19.31 28.07 5.82
N GLU A 105 -18.88 28.64 6.95
CA GLU A 105 -18.28 27.89 8.07
C GLU A 105 -19.26 26.91 8.71
N VAL A 106 -20.48 27.37 9.01
CA VAL A 106 -21.54 26.52 9.60
C VAL A 106 -21.87 25.35 8.69
N LYS A 107 -21.85 25.57 7.37
CA LYS A 107 -22.09 24.49 6.39
C LYS A 107 -20.94 23.51 6.33
N ILE A 108 -19.68 23.96 6.34
CA ILE A 108 -18.51 23.07 6.40
C ILE A 108 -18.64 22.16 7.62
N VAL A 109 -18.88 22.74 8.79
CA VAL A 109 -19.05 22.01 10.06
C VAL A 109 -20.18 20.97 9.97
N ASN A 110 -21.35 21.36 9.48
CA ASN A 110 -22.51 20.48 9.37
C ASN A 110 -22.31 19.36 8.34
N ASN A 111 -21.77 19.70 7.17
CA ASN A 111 -21.55 18.77 6.08
C ASN A 111 -20.49 17.74 6.48
N MET A 112 -19.40 18.19 7.09
CA MET A 112 -18.35 17.31 7.60
C MET A 112 -18.89 16.34 8.67
N GLN A 113 -19.65 16.84 9.65
CA GLN A 113 -20.30 15.97 10.64
C GLN A 113 -21.22 14.93 9.98
N GLY A 114 -21.99 15.36 8.98
CA GLY A 114 -22.88 14.50 8.21
C GLY A 114 -22.13 13.42 7.44
N LEU A 115 -21.05 13.78 6.76
CA LEU A 115 -20.15 12.86 6.07
C LEU A 115 -19.57 11.86 7.06
N ILE A 116 -18.87 12.30 8.11
CA ILE A 116 -18.28 11.40 9.12
C ILE A 116 -19.32 10.38 9.65
N THR A 117 -20.53 10.84 9.95
CA THR A 117 -21.61 9.97 10.48
C THR A 117 -22.11 8.96 9.46
N ARG A 118 -22.08 9.29 8.16
CA ARG A 118 -22.43 8.41 7.05
C ARG A 118 -21.31 7.41 6.79
N GLU A 119 -20.09 7.90 6.60
CA GLU A 119 -18.95 7.08 6.16
C GLU A 119 -18.45 6.13 7.24
N SER A 120 -18.54 6.51 8.51
CA SER A 120 -18.26 5.63 9.64
C SER A 120 -19.13 4.36 9.69
N LYS A 121 -20.24 4.31 8.95
CA LYS A 121 -21.15 3.17 8.89
C LYS A 121 -20.99 2.33 7.63
N LEU A 122 -20.17 2.77 6.67
CA LEU A 122 -19.92 2.01 5.46
C LEU A 122 -19.24 0.69 5.82
N PRO A 123 -19.76 -0.46 5.33
CA PRO A 123 -19.09 -1.74 5.50
C PRO A 123 -17.73 -1.73 4.78
N VAL A 124 -16.69 -2.14 5.50
CA VAL A 124 -15.31 -2.23 4.98
C VAL A 124 -14.77 -3.66 4.91
N ASP A 125 -15.52 -4.63 5.46
CA ASP A 125 -15.22 -6.06 5.34
C ASP A 125 -16.03 -6.65 4.17
N ARG A 126 -15.32 -7.15 3.15
CA ARG A 126 -15.96 -7.74 1.94
C ARG A 126 -16.88 -8.91 2.26
N ASP A 127 -16.48 -9.76 3.21
CA ASP A 127 -17.20 -11.00 3.53
C ASP A 127 -18.44 -10.74 4.40
N SER A 128 -18.29 -9.93 5.46
CA SER A 128 -19.36 -9.73 6.43
C SER A 128 -20.40 -8.72 5.93
N LYS A 129 -19.96 -7.71 5.18
CA LYS A 129 -20.77 -6.54 4.77
C LYS A 129 -21.53 -5.89 5.94
N LEU A 130 -21.07 -6.11 7.16
CA LEU A 130 -21.68 -5.55 8.37
C LEU A 130 -21.16 -4.14 8.62
N ALA A 131 -22.04 -3.30 9.17
CA ALA A 131 -21.63 -1.96 9.60
C ALA A 131 -20.56 -2.05 10.71
N PRO A 132 -19.55 -1.15 10.69
CA PRO A 132 -18.58 -0.98 11.76
C PRO A 132 -19.23 -0.63 13.10
N GLN A 133 -18.53 -0.93 14.18
CA GLN A 133 -18.91 -0.60 15.56
C GLN A 133 -18.07 0.55 16.12
N ALA A 134 -16.84 0.69 15.63
CA ALA A 134 -15.95 1.80 15.92
C ALA A 134 -15.41 2.42 14.63
N CYS A 135 -15.18 3.73 14.65
CA CYS A 135 -14.56 4.48 13.57
C CYS A 135 -13.36 5.25 14.14
N VAL A 136 -12.18 5.00 13.59
CA VAL A 136 -11.02 5.86 13.82
C VAL A 136 -11.08 7.02 12.83
N ILE A 137 -10.94 8.23 13.32
CA ILE A 137 -10.95 9.45 12.52
C ILE A 137 -9.57 10.06 12.65
N GLU A 138 -8.80 9.99 11.56
CA GLU A 138 -7.53 10.68 11.45
C GLU A 138 -7.77 12.06 10.88
N PHE A 139 -7.33 13.08 11.60
CA PHE A 139 -7.24 14.43 11.07
C PHE A 139 -5.80 14.68 10.60
N ASP A 140 -5.64 14.91 9.30
CA ASP A 140 -4.33 15.18 8.69
C ASP A 140 -4.01 16.67 8.76
N GLY A 141 -2.81 16.99 9.24
CA GLY A 141 -2.35 18.37 9.41
C GLY A 141 -2.33 18.81 10.87
N ASP A 142 -1.70 19.96 11.09
CA ASP A 142 -1.49 20.50 12.42
C ASP A 142 -2.80 21.05 12.99
N ALA A 143 -3.35 20.36 13.99
CA ALA A 143 -4.58 20.75 14.64
C ALA A 143 -4.46 22.08 15.42
N ALA A 144 -3.26 22.63 15.56
CA ALA A 144 -3.00 23.97 16.10
C ALA A 144 -3.08 25.08 15.04
N ASP A 145 -3.19 24.76 13.74
CA ASP A 145 -3.34 25.76 12.69
C ASP A 145 -4.75 26.39 12.69
N LEU A 146 -4.81 27.70 12.44
CA LEU A 146 -6.05 28.48 12.39
C LEU A 146 -6.95 28.08 11.22
N ASP A 147 -6.35 27.66 10.09
CA ASP A 147 -7.09 27.27 8.90
C ASP A 147 -7.89 25.95 9.10
N ILE A 148 -7.62 25.26 10.22
CA ILE A 148 -8.22 23.98 10.58
C ILE A 148 -9.39 24.13 11.58
N GLN A 149 -9.64 25.33 12.09
CA GLN A 149 -10.67 25.60 13.09
C GLN A 149 -12.08 25.05 12.74
N PRO A 150 -12.59 25.14 11.49
CA PRO A 150 -13.89 24.56 11.13
C PRO A 150 -13.93 23.03 11.31
N PHE A 151 -12.81 22.35 11.10
CA PHE A 151 -12.70 20.89 11.25
C PHE A 151 -12.70 20.48 12.72
N ALA A 152 -11.94 21.19 13.57
CA ALA A 152 -11.94 20.98 15.01
C ALA A 152 -13.35 21.19 15.61
N MET A 153 -14.06 22.24 15.15
CA MET A 153 -15.44 22.50 15.54
C MET A 153 -16.40 21.38 15.11
N ALA A 154 -16.20 20.79 13.94
CA ALA A 154 -16.98 19.64 13.48
C ALA A 154 -16.79 18.41 14.38
N LEU A 155 -15.55 18.11 14.78
CA LEU A 155 -15.24 17.03 15.72
C LEU A 155 -15.81 17.30 17.12
N ALA A 156 -15.72 18.52 17.62
CA ALA A 156 -16.31 18.93 18.89
C ALA A 156 -17.84 18.79 18.87
N LYS A 157 -18.48 19.23 17.78
CA LYS A 157 -19.92 19.07 17.56
C LYS A 157 -20.33 17.59 17.45
N LEU A 158 -19.51 16.77 16.78
CA LEU A 158 -19.71 15.34 16.73
C LEU A 158 -19.70 14.73 18.14
N ARG A 159 -18.68 15.02 18.95
CA ARG A 159 -18.58 14.56 20.36
C ARG A 159 -19.81 14.94 21.17
N ALA A 160 -20.28 16.18 21.06
CA ALA A 160 -21.50 16.63 21.74
C ALA A 160 -22.75 15.85 21.27
N SER A 161 -22.86 15.60 19.96
CA SER A 161 -24.04 14.92 19.38
C SER A 161 -24.13 13.42 19.71
N VAL A 162 -23.00 12.73 19.81
CA VAL A 162 -22.95 11.28 20.08
C VAL A 162 -22.77 10.96 21.57
N GLY A 163 -22.41 11.96 22.38
CA GLY A 163 -22.15 11.85 23.81
C GLY A 163 -20.71 11.47 24.15
N ASN A 164 -20.19 12.04 25.24
CA ASN A 164 -18.79 11.89 25.66
C ASN A 164 -18.32 10.44 25.86
N HIS A 165 -19.21 9.53 26.27
CA HIS A 165 -18.87 8.11 26.47
C HIS A 165 -18.68 7.33 25.15
N ASN A 166 -18.99 7.94 24.00
CA ASN A 166 -18.85 7.33 22.68
C ASN A 166 -17.68 7.91 21.88
N VAL A 167 -16.90 8.82 22.47
CA VAL A 167 -15.72 9.43 21.85
C VAL A 167 -14.53 9.30 22.78
N THR A 168 -13.38 8.93 22.23
CA THR A 168 -12.08 9.13 22.87
C THR A 168 -11.17 9.88 21.89
N HIS A 169 -10.34 10.78 22.40
CA HIS A 169 -9.45 11.62 21.62
C HIS A 169 -7.99 11.35 22.01
N PHE A 170 -7.19 10.93 21.02
CA PHE A 170 -5.74 10.85 21.10
C PHE A 170 -5.13 12.04 20.37
N HIS A 171 -4.21 12.72 21.03
CA HIS A 171 -3.43 13.79 20.43
C HIS A 171 -1.96 13.40 20.37
N ILE A 172 -1.36 13.47 19.20
CA ILE A 172 0.04 13.15 18.95
C ILE A 172 0.83 14.46 19.04
N SER A 173 1.89 14.44 19.85
CA SER A 173 2.74 15.60 20.01
C SER A 173 4.20 15.27 19.78
N HIS A 174 4.84 15.92 18.81
CA HIS A 174 6.27 15.75 18.58
C HIS A 174 7.08 16.58 19.57
N ILE A 175 8.04 15.93 20.24
CA ILE A 175 8.89 16.57 21.24
C ILE A 175 10.27 16.82 20.65
N PRO A 176 10.59 18.00 20.11
CA PRO A 176 11.88 18.25 19.50
C PRO A 176 13.01 18.23 20.54
N ILE A 177 14.22 17.89 20.09
CA ILE A 177 15.45 18.09 20.84
C ILE A 177 16.12 19.37 20.34
N VAL A 178 16.46 20.25 21.27
CA VAL A 178 17.25 21.46 21.03
C VAL A 178 18.43 21.43 22.00
N ASP A 179 19.66 21.53 21.48
CA ASP A 179 20.89 21.47 22.27
C ASP A 179 20.97 20.25 23.20
N ASP A 180 20.66 19.06 22.67
CA ASP A 180 20.59 17.77 23.40
C ASP A 180 19.53 17.70 24.52
N GLU A 181 18.64 18.70 24.62
CA GLU A 181 17.52 18.73 25.57
C GLU A 181 16.16 18.57 24.89
N GLN A 182 15.38 17.61 25.39
CA GLN A 182 13.97 17.40 24.98
C GLN A 182 13.10 18.57 25.45
N GLN A 183 12.30 19.12 24.54
CA GLN A 183 11.52 20.35 24.76
C GLN A 183 10.03 20.07 25.04
N PRO A 184 9.62 19.77 26.30
CA PRO A 184 8.21 19.50 26.64
C PRO A 184 7.29 20.71 26.41
N GLN A 185 7.85 21.91 26.32
CA GLN A 185 7.09 23.14 26.09
C GLN A 185 6.41 23.17 24.71
N HIS A 186 6.93 22.43 23.72
CA HIS A 186 6.30 22.29 22.41
C HIS A 186 4.93 21.60 22.52
N ALA A 187 4.88 20.46 23.22
CA ALA A 187 3.63 19.76 23.49
C ALA A 187 2.61 20.61 24.24
N LYS A 188 3.07 21.43 25.19
CA LYS A 188 2.20 22.35 25.91
C LYS A 188 1.49 23.32 24.97
N GLN A 189 2.20 23.87 23.99
CA GLN A 189 1.63 24.80 23.01
C GLN A 189 0.62 24.10 22.10
N GLY A 190 0.97 22.94 21.54
CA GLY A 190 0.07 22.16 20.67
C GLY A 190 -1.21 21.74 21.40
N ILE A 191 -1.07 21.17 22.60
CA ILE A 191 -2.22 20.75 23.41
C ILE A 191 -3.13 21.93 23.77
N GLN A 192 -2.55 23.09 24.15
CA GLN A 192 -3.34 24.29 24.46
C GLN A 192 -4.07 24.84 23.23
N ALA A 193 -3.46 24.78 22.05
CA ALA A 193 -4.10 25.21 20.81
C ALA A 193 -5.30 24.31 20.45
N VAL A 194 -5.14 22.99 20.54
CA VAL A 194 -6.23 22.03 20.30
C VAL A 194 -7.36 22.19 21.32
N GLN A 195 -7.03 22.46 22.59
CA GLN A 195 -8.00 22.81 23.63
C GLN A 195 -8.74 24.12 23.33
N ALA A 196 -8.03 25.15 22.86
CA ALA A 196 -8.62 26.42 22.45
C ALA A 196 -9.56 26.25 21.25
N ALA A 197 -9.28 25.30 20.36
CA ALA A 197 -10.16 24.91 19.25
C ALA A 197 -11.39 24.07 19.70
N GLY A 198 -11.49 23.73 20.99
CA GLY A 198 -12.63 23.02 21.57
C GLY A 198 -12.47 21.50 21.65
N LEU A 199 -11.27 20.97 21.40
CA LEU A 199 -10.95 19.55 21.51
C LEU A 199 -10.10 19.28 22.74
N PHE A 200 -10.54 18.34 23.57
CA PHE A 200 -9.87 17.99 24.83
C PHE A 200 -9.35 16.56 24.72
N PRO A 201 -8.02 16.36 24.53
CA PRO A 201 -7.43 15.04 24.43
C PRO A 201 -7.66 14.22 25.69
N ASP A 202 -8.12 12.99 25.52
CA ASP A 202 -8.24 12.01 26.61
C ASP A 202 -6.89 11.30 26.85
N MET A 203 -6.09 11.17 25.78
CA MET A 203 -4.73 10.63 25.76
C MET A 203 -3.81 11.51 24.90
N VAL A 204 -2.56 11.66 25.34
CA VAL A 204 -1.49 12.34 24.61
C VAL A 204 -0.37 11.34 24.32
N LEU A 205 0.02 11.24 23.06
CA LEU A 205 1.13 10.41 22.59
C LEU A 205 2.32 11.34 22.34
N ALA A 206 3.24 11.41 23.29
CA ALA A 206 4.49 12.14 23.12
C ALA A 206 5.42 11.31 22.23
N TYR A 207 5.70 11.80 21.03
CA TYR A 207 6.50 11.14 20.02
C TYR A 207 7.90 11.77 19.93
N HIS A 208 8.93 10.92 19.91
CA HIS A 208 10.29 11.31 19.60
C HIS A 208 11.10 10.10 19.08
N GLU A 209 12.18 10.29 18.33
CA GLU A 209 13.00 9.17 17.81
C GLU A 209 13.75 8.41 18.91
N THR A 210 14.23 9.14 19.91
CA THR A 210 14.98 8.60 21.06
C THR A 210 14.12 8.44 22.31
N GLU A 211 14.61 7.64 23.26
CA GLU A 211 13.94 7.47 24.56
C GLU A 211 13.79 8.80 25.32
N PHE A 212 12.65 8.92 25.99
CA PHE A 212 12.37 10.09 26.83
C PHE A 212 13.13 10.06 28.15
N LEU A 213 13.66 11.22 28.55
CA LEU A 213 14.19 11.41 29.89
C LEU A 213 13.06 11.25 30.93
N LYS A 214 13.40 10.71 32.11
CA LYS A 214 12.42 10.28 33.14
C LYS A 214 11.41 11.36 33.55
N ASP A 215 11.77 12.64 33.43
CA ASP A 215 10.95 13.75 33.90
C ASP A 215 10.16 14.47 32.79
N VAL A 216 10.48 14.27 31.51
CA VAL A 216 9.82 15.00 30.39
C VAL A 216 8.33 14.69 30.33
N ILE A 217 7.97 13.41 30.39
CA ILE A 217 6.56 12.97 30.41
C ILE A 217 5.81 13.49 31.64
N ARG A 218 6.48 13.56 32.80
CA ARG A 218 5.88 14.13 34.02
C ARG A 218 5.64 15.63 33.85
N GLN A 219 6.59 16.34 33.25
CA GLN A 219 6.48 17.78 33.01
C GLN A 219 5.33 18.08 32.06
N ILE A 220 5.21 17.36 30.93
CA ILE A 220 4.09 17.50 29.98
C ILE A 220 2.74 17.30 30.71
N ALA A 221 2.64 16.25 31.53
CA ALA A 221 1.41 15.97 32.29
C ALA A 221 1.03 17.14 33.22
N ILE A 222 2.00 17.66 33.98
CA ILE A 222 1.77 18.80 34.91
C ILE A 222 1.38 20.06 34.13
N ASP A 223 2.17 20.41 33.10
CA ASP A 223 1.99 21.64 32.33
C ASP A 223 0.69 21.70 31.55
N CYS A 224 0.21 20.54 31.10
CA CYS A 224 -1.02 20.40 30.31
C CYS A 224 -2.23 20.02 31.17
N GLN A 225 -2.07 19.91 32.49
CA GLN A 225 -3.11 19.50 33.46
C GLN A 225 -3.71 18.12 33.16
N LEU A 226 -2.87 17.20 32.69
CA LEU A 226 -3.22 15.81 32.41
C LEU A 226 -2.73 14.91 33.55
N ARG A 227 -3.41 13.77 33.74
CA ARG A 227 -2.85 12.74 34.62
C ARG A 227 -1.67 12.06 33.92
N ARG A 228 -0.73 11.53 34.70
CA ARG A 228 0.45 10.85 34.15
C ARG A 228 0.10 9.65 33.27
N ASP A 229 -0.95 8.91 33.59
CA ASP A 229 -1.46 7.78 32.80
C ASP A 229 -2.06 8.20 31.45
N GLN A 230 -2.29 9.50 31.24
CA GLN A 230 -2.78 10.05 29.97
C GLN A 230 -1.66 10.46 29.02
N VAL A 231 -0.39 10.49 29.45
CA VAL A 231 0.74 10.86 28.60
C VAL A 231 1.61 9.65 28.34
N ILE A 232 1.61 9.18 27.10
CA ILE A 232 2.29 7.96 26.66
C ILE A 232 3.49 8.33 25.81
N ALA A 233 4.67 7.86 26.22
CA ALA A 233 5.88 7.96 25.43
C ALA A 233 5.87 6.95 24.29
N VAL A 234 6.06 7.43 23.06
CA VAL A 234 6.18 6.65 21.84
C VAL A 234 7.53 6.95 21.19
N HIS A 235 8.30 5.91 20.85
CA HIS A 235 9.61 6.08 20.20
C HIS A 235 9.56 5.80 18.69
N GLY A 236 10.25 6.64 17.92
CA GLY A 236 10.16 6.73 16.45
C GLY A 236 10.81 5.62 15.65
N ASN A 237 11.65 4.77 16.26
CA ASN A 237 12.26 3.63 15.57
C ASN A 237 11.28 2.48 15.28
N SER A 238 9.99 2.65 15.60
CA SER A 238 8.98 1.61 15.45
C SER A 238 8.46 1.57 14.01
N THR A 239 8.65 0.44 13.33
CA THR A 239 7.98 0.17 12.05
C THR A 239 6.44 0.16 12.21
N PRO A 240 5.65 0.29 11.13
CA PRO A 240 4.20 0.12 11.18
C PRO A 240 3.75 -1.20 11.83
N TYR A 241 4.61 -2.22 11.79
CA TYR A 241 4.36 -3.54 12.37
C TYR A 241 4.62 -3.58 13.89
N GLN A 242 5.57 -2.79 14.38
CA GLN A 242 5.98 -2.75 15.80
C GLN A 242 5.14 -1.78 16.63
N MET A 243 4.66 -0.68 16.03
CA MET A 243 3.89 0.34 16.74
C MET A 243 2.66 -0.23 17.50
N PRO A 244 1.86 -1.17 16.94
CA PRO A 244 0.75 -1.76 17.69
C PRO A 244 1.19 -2.47 18.97
N THR A 245 2.30 -3.21 18.94
CA THR A 245 2.84 -3.93 20.10
C THR A 245 3.33 -2.94 21.15
N LEU A 246 4.03 -1.88 20.73
CA LEU A 246 4.45 -0.81 21.64
C LEU A 246 3.24 -0.19 22.36
N LEU A 247 2.16 0.13 21.63
CA LEU A 247 0.96 0.69 22.24
C LEU A 247 0.25 -0.30 23.18
N GLU A 248 0.25 -1.61 22.86
CA GLU A 248 -0.25 -2.64 23.77
C GLU A 248 0.54 -2.65 25.09
N GLU A 249 1.88 -2.64 25.03
CA GLU A 249 2.76 -2.62 26.20
C GLU A 249 2.53 -1.38 27.09
N LYS A 250 2.17 -0.24 26.48
CA LYS A 250 1.78 0.98 27.21
C LYS A 250 0.36 0.94 27.79
N GLY A 251 -0.38 -0.16 27.59
CA GLY A 251 -1.72 -0.36 28.15
C GLY A 251 -2.86 0.23 27.31
N ILE A 252 -2.60 0.67 26.08
CA ILE A 252 -3.62 1.27 25.22
C ILE A 252 -4.73 0.27 24.87
N MET A 253 -4.40 -1.00 24.66
CA MET A 253 -5.40 -2.03 24.39
C MET A 253 -6.42 -2.17 25.53
N HIS A 254 -5.95 -2.12 26.78
CA HIS A 254 -6.82 -2.17 27.97
C HIS A 254 -7.71 -0.92 28.09
N TYR A 255 -7.15 0.25 27.81
CA TYR A 255 -7.91 1.50 27.75
C TYR A 255 -9.03 1.43 26.70
N LEU A 256 -8.70 0.96 25.49
CA LEU A 256 -9.66 0.81 24.39
C LEU A 256 -10.75 -0.22 24.74
N ALA A 257 -10.39 -1.35 25.37
CA ALA A 257 -11.35 -2.35 25.85
C ALA A 257 -12.37 -1.75 26.83
N SER A 258 -11.89 -0.95 27.78
CA SER A 258 -12.73 -0.23 28.74
C SER A 258 -13.65 0.77 28.03
N PHE A 259 -13.12 1.55 27.08
CA PHE A 259 -13.88 2.53 26.30
C PHE A 259 -15.02 1.90 25.48
N VAL A 260 -14.80 0.73 24.89
CA VAL A 260 -15.83 0.02 24.11
C VAL A 260 -16.77 -0.83 24.98
N GLY A 261 -16.52 -0.91 26.30
CA GLY A 261 -17.36 -1.65 27.25
C GLY A 261 -17.11 -3.16 27.28
N VAL A 262 -15.93 -3.61 26.84
CA VAL A 262 -15.48 -5.00 26.91
C VAL A 262 -14.71 -5.18 28.23
N GLY A 263 -15.32 -5.79 29.26
CA GLY A 263 -14.58 -6.15 30.49
C GLY A 263 -15.26 -6.08 31.86
N SER A 264 -16.59 -6.02 32.01
CA SER A 264 -17.23 -5.86 33.34
C SER A 264 -18.33 -6.88 33.68
N GLY A 265 -18.27 -8.10 33.13
CA GLY A 265 -19.20 -9.20 33.47
C GLY A 265 -18.50 -10.56 33.61
N PRO A 266 -18.99 -11.47 34.49
CA PRO A 266 -18.38 -12.77 34.79
C PRO A 266 -18.63 -13.88 33.74
N GLU A 267 -19.18 -13.54 32.57
CA GLU A 267 -19.32 -14.47 31.44
C GLU A 267 -18.43 -14.03 30.27
N TYR A 268 -17.28 -14.70 30.12
CA TYR A 268 -16.38 -14.58 28.96
C TYR A 268 -16.22 -15.98 28.35
N PRO A 269 -16.26 -16.19 27.00
CA PRO A 269 -16.20 -15.22 25.90
C PRO A 269 -17.32 -15.29 24.83
N SER A 270 -17.58 -14.17 24.15
CA SER A 270 -18.33 -14.12 22.88
C SER A 270 -17.44 -14.48 21.67
N ARG A 271 -17.99 -15.05 20.59
CA ARG A 271 -17.26 -15.46 19.36
C ARG A 271 -16.35 -14.36 18.79
N ILE A 272 -16.76 -13.10 18.94
CA ILE A 272 -16.08 -11.92 18.42
C ILE A 272 -14.76 -11.63 19.16
N GLN A 273 -14.72 -11.85 20.48
CA GLN A 273 -13.50 -11.65 21.27
C GLN A 273 -12.46 -12.74 20.99
N LEU A 274 -12.89 -13.96 20.69
CA LEU A 274 -11.98 -15.03 20.24
C LEU A 274 -11.32 -14.69 18.89
N GLN A 275 -12.08 -14.11 17.96
CA GLN A 275 -11.55 -13.64 16.67
C GLN A 275 -10.54 -12.52 16.86
N GLY A 276 -10.82 -11.54 17.72
CA GLY A 276 -9.89 -10.47 18.06
C GLY A 276 -8.57 -10.99 18.67
N ALA A 277 -8.66 -11.92 19.63
CA ALA A 277 -7.48 -12.53 20.24
C ALA A 277 -6.66 -13.40 19.27
N GLN A 278 -7.31 -14.02 18.28
CA GLN A 278 -6.62 -14.74 17.22
C GLN A 278 -5.91 -13.79 16.27
N LEU A 279 -6.56 -12.70 15.87
CA LEU A 279 -5.96 -11.65 15.06
C LEU A 279 -4.71 -11.06 15.74
N TRP A 280 -4.79 -10.80 17.05
CA TRP A 280 -3.64 -10.30 17.81
C TRP A 280 -2.47 -11.27 17.87
N ARG A 281 -2.74 -12.56 18.10
CA ARG A 281 -1.70 -13.62 18.05
C ARG A 281 -1.04 -13.73 16.68
N SER A 282 -1.84 -13.66 15.62
CA SER A 282 -1.33 -13.68 14.26
C SER A 282 -0.47 -12.45 13.96
N TRP A 283 -0.90 -11.26 14.40
CA TRP A 283 -0.13 -10.03 14.24
C TRP A 283 1.19 -10.06 14.99
N THR A 284 1.17 -10.42 16.28
CA THR A 284 2.38 -10.47 17.13
C THR A 284 3.39 -11.50 16.63
N SER A 285 2.93 -12.62 16.07
CA SER A 285 3.82 -13.56 15.37
C SER A 285 4.49 -12.91 14.15
N ALA A 286 3.72 -12.25 13.28
CA ALA A 286 4.26 -11.60 12.10
C ALA A 286 5.20 -10.42 12.44
N ALA A 287 4.86 -9.63 13.46
CA ALA A 287 5.66 -8.51 13.93
C ALA A 287 6.95 -8.96 14.64
N GLY A 288 6.89 -10.03 15.44
CA GLY A 288 8.09 -10.63 16.05
C GLY A 288 9.04 -11.21 15.00
N ASP A 289 8.49 -11.82 13.94
CA ASP A 289 9.29 -12.25 12.80
C ASP A 289 9.92 -11.06 12.06
N ALA A 290 9.26 -9.90 12.01
CA ALA A 290 9.85 -8.68 11.44
C ALA A 290 11.09 -8.22 12.22
N GLU A 291 11.05 -8.30 13.55
CA GLU A 291 12.17 -7.96 14.43
C GLU A 291 13.35 -8.93 14.25
N GLN A 292 13.08 -10.23 14.17
CA GLN A 292 14.11 -11.25 13.93
C GLN A 292 14.67 -11.23 12.49
N ASN A 293 13.85 -10.86 11.50
CA ASN A 293 14.30 -10.69 10.11
C ASN A 293 15.25 -9.50 9.93
N ILE A 294 15.20 -8.51 10.83
CA ILE A 294 16.14 -7.38 10.87
C ILE A 294 17.41 -7.75 11.66
N ALA A 295 17.31 -8.67 12.63
CA ALA A 295 18.47 -9.15 13.39
C ALA A 295 19.47 -9.91 12.48
N THR A 296 20.75 -9.60 12.64
CA THR A 296 21.87 -10.14 11.85
C THR A 296 22.15 -11.63 12.06
N ASP A 297 21.46 -12.26 13.02
CA ASP A 297 21.76 -13.62 13.50
C ASP A 297 20.83 -14.70 12.90
N CYS A 298 20.11 -14.39 11.82
CA CYS A 298 19.31 -15.38 11.10
C CYS A 298 20.23 -16.36 10.35
N GLU A 299 20.07 -17.67 10.57
CA GLU A 299 20.92 -18.72 9.97
C GLU A 299 20.84 -18.78 8.43
N MET A 300 19.84 -18.15 7.82
CA MET A 300 19.63 -18.17 6.37
C MET A 300 19.93 -16.82 5.69
N PRO A 301 20.60 -16.84 4.51
CA PRO A 301 20.94 -15.61 3.79
C PRO A 301 19.68 -14.87 3.31
N PRO A 302 19.76 -13.53 3.14
CA PRO A 302 18.63 -12.73 2.68
C PRO A 302 18.23 -13.06 1.24
N THR A 303 16.93 -13.02 0.97
CA THR A 303 16.39 -13.05 -0.40
C THR A 303 16.57 -11.67 -1.03
N ILE A 304 17.57 -11.57 -1.91
CA ILE A 304 17.90 -10.36 -2.69
C ILE A 304 16.95 -10.19 -3.88
N ILE A 305 16.14 -9.14 -3.86
CA ILE A 305 15.28 -8.72 -4.97
C ILE A 305 15.83 -7.42 -5.56
N SER A 306 16.08 -7.39 -6.87
CA SER A 306 16.40 -6.13 -7.55
C SER A 306 15.15 -5.48 -8.11
N LEU A 307 14.86 -4.28 -7.64
CA LEU A 307 13.80 -3.43 -8.14
C LEU A 307 14.42 -2.50 -9.20
N ILE A 308 13.89 -2.54 -10.43
CA ILE A 308 14.42 -1.80 -11.57
C ILE A 308 13.46 -0.66 -11.92
N GLY A 309 13.92 0.58 -11.87
CA GLY A 309 13.07 1.74 -12.10
C GLY A 309 13.84 3.05 -11.94
N ASN A 310 13.13 4.17 -11.91
CA ASN A 310 13.71 5.47 -11.58
C ASN A 310 13.28 5.83 -10.15
N PHE A 311 14.24 5.95 -9.24
CA PHE A 311 13.95 6.08 -7.81
C PHE A 311 14.11 7.51 -7.32
N THR A 312 13.09 7.99 -6.61
CA THR A 312 13.09 9.19 -5.76
C THR A 312 12.87 8.76 -4.30
N THR A 313 12.89 9.70 -3.35
CA THR A 313 12.77 9.40 -1.91
C THR A 313 11.49 8.61 -1.54
N TYR A 314 10.40 8.73 -2.31
CA TYR A 314 9.11 8.07 -2.01
C TYR A 314 8.56 7.19 -3.16
N SER A 315 9.34 6.95 -4.21
CA SER A 315 8.90 6.10 -5.33
C SER A 315 8.72 4.65 -4.87
N HIS A 316 7.60 4.02 -5.24
CA HIS A 316 7.31 2.59 -5.07
C HIS A 316 7.15 2.07 -3.63
N LEU A 317 6.72 2.91 -2.67
CA LEU A 317 6.42 2.48 -1.29
C LEU A 317 5.48 1.26 -1.26
N SER A 318 4.44 1.25 -2.09
CA SER A 318 3.47 0.17 -2.16
C SER A 318 4.10 -1.17 -2.55
N VAL A 319 5.02 -1.16 -3.51
CA VAL A 319 5.75 -2.36 -3.95
C VAL A 319 6.67 -2.86 -2.82
N THR A 320 7.44 -1.96 -2.20
CA THR A 320 8.32 -2.31 -1.08
C THR A 320 7.54 -2.95 0.07
N ARG A 321 6.43 -2.33 0.50
CA ARG A 321 5.54 -2.88 1.53
C ARG A 321 5.01 -4.26 1.17
N SER A 322 4.61 -4.44 -0.08
CA SER A 322 4.06 -5.72 -0.54
C SER A 322 5.10 -6.86 -0.54
N LEU A 323 6.38 -6.55 -0.82
CA LEU A 323 7.49 -7.50 -0.70
C LEU A 323 7.81 -7.81 0.77
N GLU A 324 7.77 -6.80 1.65
CA GLU A 324 7.90 -7.01 3.10
C GLU A 324 6.83 -7.99 3.61
N HIS A 325 5.56 -7.82 3.22
CA HIS A 325 4.50 -8.75 3.61
C HIS A 325 4.78 -10.19 3.14
N ALA A 326 5.26 -10.35 1.90
CA ALA A 326 5.62 -11.66 1.36
C ALA A 326 6.80 -12.29 2.11
N ALA A 327 7.79 -11.47 2.49
CA ALA A 327 8.96 -11.87 3.25
C ALA A 327 8.59 -12.32 4.67
N LEU A 328 7.74 -11.55 5.36
CA LEU A 328 7.17 -11.89 6.67
C LEU A 328 6.42 -13.22 6.61
N SER A 329 5.54 -13.41 5.62
CA SER A 329 4.81 -14.66 5.45
C SER A 329 5.70 -15.85 5.10
N CYS A 330 6.87 -15.64 4.49
CA CYS A 330 7.84 -16.69 4.17
C CYS A 330 8.86 -16.90 5.30
N GLN A 331 8.85 -16.08 6.34
CA GLN A 331 9.88 -16.06 7.40
C GLN A 331 11.29 -15.96 6.82
N ARG A 332 11.47 -15.05 5.86
CA ARG A 332 12.75 -14.80 5.18
C ARG A 332 13.11 -13.33 5.31
N ARG A 333 14.40 -13.05 5.52
CA ARG A 333 14.93 -11.70 5.39
C ARG A 333 14.87 -11.25 3.93
N LEU A 334 14.32 -10.06 3.71
CA LEU A 334 14.30 -9.39 2.41
C LEU A 334 15.45 -8.38 2.33
N GLN A 335 16.13 -8.35 1.18
CA GLN A 335 17.01 -7.27 0.80
C GLN A 335 16.57 -6.74 -0.56
N ILE A 336 16.22 -5.45 -0.63
CA ILE A 336 15.88 -4.80 -1.90
C ILE A 336 17.09 -4.01 -2.39
N ASN A 337 17.54 -4.34 -3.60
CA ASN A 337 18.53 -3.54 -4.30
C ASN A 337 17.81 -2.67 -5.33
N TYR A 338 17.95 -1.36 -5.21
CA TYR A 338 17.38 -0.41 -6.16
C TYR A 338 18.38 -0.17 -7.31
N ILE A 339 17.98 -0.47 -8.54
CA ILE A 339 18.82 -0.27 -9.73
C ILE A 339 18.16 0.77 -10.66
N THR A 340 18.78 1.94 -10.78
CA THR A 340 18.32 2.99 -11.69
C THR A 340 18.31 2.45 -13.13
N ALA A 341 17.14 2.46 -13.76
CA ALA A 341 16.94 1.83 -15.07
C ALA A 341 17.87 2.41 -16.16
N SER A 342 18.13 3.72 -16.14
CA SER A 342 19.06 4.37 -17.07
C SER A 342 20.51 3.86 -16.98
N HIS A 343 20.91 3.26 -15.85
CA HIS A 343 22.23 2.64 -15.73
C HIS A 343 22.32 1.29 -16.45
N LEU A 344 21.19 0.64 -16.76
CA LEU A 344 21.13 -0.61 -17.52
C LEU A 344 20.93 -0.38 -19.03
N ASP A 345 20.69 0.87 -19.45
CA ASP A 345 20.54 1.22 -20.86
C ASP A 345 21.82 0.86 -21.65
N PRO A 346 21.73 0.28 -22.87
CA PRO A 346 22.91 -0.04 -23.67
C PRO A 346 23.83 1.17 -23.93
N SER A 347 23.29 2.38 -23.97
CA SER A 347 24.09 3.61 -24.12
C SER A 347 24.88 3.98 -22.85
N ALA A 348 24.49 3.46 -21.68
CA ALA A 348 25.14 3.70 -20.39
C ALA A 348 26.54 3.09 -20.33
N GLU A 349 26.82 2.01 -21.08
CA GLU A 349 28.17 1.45 -21.18
C GLU A 349 29.20 2.52 -21.60
N ARG A 350 28.81 3.41 -22.50
CA ARG A 350 29.65 4.52 -22.97
C ARG A 350 29.48 5.79 -22.12
N LEU A 351 28.26 6.11 -21.71
CA LEU A 351 27.95 7.38 -21.05
C LEU A 351 28.22 7.37 -19.54
N LEU A 352 28.03 6.22 -18.89
CA LEU A 352 28.08 6.01 -17.44
C LEU A 352 28.73 4.64 -17.10
N PRO A 353 29.98 4.36 -17.55
CA PRO A 353 30.57 3.03 -17.50
C PRO A 353 30.67 2.43 -16.09
N VAL A 354 30.96 3.26 -15.08
CA VAL A 354 31.08 2.81 -13.69
C VAL A 354 29.72 2.38 -13.15
N GLN A 355 28.71 3.23 -13.31
CA GLN A 355 27.34 2.94 -12.88
C GLN A 355 26.77 1.73 -13.62
N HIS A 356 27.06 1.60 -14.91
CA HIS A 356 26.61 0.48 -15.73
C HIS A 356 27.17 -0.86 -15.22
N VAL A 357 28.48 -0.93 -14.97
CA VAL A 357 29.11 -2.15 -14.43
C VAL A 357 28.56 -2.49 -13.04
N GLN A 358 28.35 -1.50 -12.18
CA GLN A 358 27.76 -1.71 -10.84
C GLN A 358 26.30 -2.20 -10.92
N ALA A 359 25.50 -1.61 -11.81
CA ALA A 359 24.13 -2.02 -12.05
C ALA A 359 24.05 -3.46 -12.55
N LEU A 360 24.88 -3.84 -13.53
CA LEU A 360 24.95 -5.23 -14.02
C LEU A 360 25.39 -6.22 -12.94
N ALA A 361 26.42 -5.89 -12.14
CA ALA A 361 26.86 -6.75 -11.05
C ALA A 361 25.74 -6.98 -10.01
N THR A 362 24.97 -5.93 -9.71
CA THR A 362 23.82 -6.01 -8.80
C THR A 362 22.69 -6.84 -9.42
N LEU A 363 22.38 -6.63 -10.70
CA LEU A 363 21.37 -7.39 -11.43
C LEU A 363 21.72 -8.89 -11.48
N HIS A 364 22.97 -9.23 -11.78
CA HIS A 364 23.43 -10.63 -11.90
C HIS A 364 23.46 -11.39 -10.57
N SER A 365 23.54 -10.69 -9.43
CA SER A 365 23.51 -11.28 -8.09
C SER A 365 22.10 -11.37 -7.49
N SER A 366 21.07 -11.02 -8.26
CA SER A 366 19.68 -11.00 -7.81
C SER A 366 19.06 -12.39 -7.80
N HIS A 367 18.30 -12.72 -6.74
CA HIS A 367 17.48 -13.92 -6.69
C HIS A 367 16.11 -13.72 -7.36
N GLY A 368 15.66 -12.48 -7.47
CA GLY A 368 14.46 -12.09 -8.21
C GLY A 368 14.59 -10.67 -8.78
N ILE A 369 13.95 -10.43 -9.92
CA ILE A 369 13.94 -9.14 -10.60
C ILE A 369 12.50 -8.64 -10.70
N LEU A 370 12.26 -7.40 -10.28
CA LEU A 370 10.95 -6.76 -10.34
C LEU A 370 11.04 -5.47 -11.16
N VAL A 371 10.15 -5.31 -12.13
CA VAL A 371 9.94 -4.05 -12.86
C VAL A 371 8.54 -3.53 -12.49
N PRO A 372 8.42 -2.41 -11.77
CA PRO A 372 7.16 -1.89 -11.27
C PRO A 372 6.37 -1.17 -12.38
N GLY A 373 5.21 -0.62 -12.01
CA GLY A 373 4.49 0.32 -12.86
C GLY A 373 5.24 1.64 -13.04
N GLY A 374 4.90 2.38 -14.09
CA GLY A 374 5.48 3.68 -14.41
C GLY A 374 4.81 4.30 -15.64
N PHE A 375 5.23 5.51 -15.99
CA PHE A 375 4.75 6.26 -17.16
C PHE A 375 5.93 6.89 -17.90
N GLY A 376 5.75 7.17 -19.19
CA GLY A 376 6.75 7.83 -20.00
C GLY A 376 7.86 6.90 -20.51
N SER A 377 8.76 7.46 -21.32
CA SER A 377 9.78 6.71 -22.05
C SER A 377 11.12 6.59 -21.31
N GLU A 378 11.31 7.28 -20.20
CA GLU A 378 12.59 7.32 -19.49
C GLU A 378 12.93 5.95 -18.88
N GLY A 379 14.19 5.51 -19.01
CA GLY A 379 14.65 4.24 -18.46
C GLY A 379 14.08 2.98 -19.10
N THR A 380 13.19 3.10 -20.11
CA THR A 380 12.49 1.97 -20.73
C THR A 380 13.43 0.91 -21.32
N GLU A 381 14.48 1.33 -22.05
CA GLU A 381 15.40 0.38 -22.67
C GLU A 381 16.25 -0.37 -21.65
N GLY A 382 16.64 0.28 -20.54
CA GLY A 382 17.31 -0.41 -19.43
C GLY A 382 16.40 -1.39 -18.68
N MET A 383 15.11 -1.08 -18.53
CA MET A 383 14.12 -2.03 -18.02
C MET A 383 13.95 -3.23 -18.96
N ILE A 384 13.92 -3.01 -20.28
CA ILE A 384 13.85 -4.08 -21.28
C ILE A 384 15.08 -5.00 -21.18
N GLU A 385 16.28 -4.47 -21.00
CA GLU A 385 17.48 -5.30 -20.79
C GLU A 385 17.43 -6.10 -19.48
N ALA A 386 16.90 -5.53 -18.39
CA ALA A 386 16.70 -6.29 -17.16
C ALA A 386 15.72 -7.46 -17.35
N ILE A 387 14.63 -7.25 -18.09
CA ILE A 387 13.63 -8.28 -18.41
C ILE A 387 14.27 -9.39 -19.27
N ARG A 388 15.04 -9.00 -20.28
CA ARG A 388 15.77 -9.93 -21.13
C ARG A 388 16.73 -10.79 -20.32
N TRP A 389 17.52 -10.15 -19.44
CA TRP A 389 18.42 -10.86 -18.54
C TRP A 389 17.66 -11.86 -17.69
N ALA A 390 16.54 -11.47 -17.05
CA ALA A 390 15.74 -12.37 -16.24
C ALA A 390 15.25 -13.60 -17.04
N ARG A 391 14.72 -13.37 -18.26
CA ARG A 391 14.25 -14.43 -19.16
C ARG A 391 15.36 -15.41 -19.55
N GLU A 392 16.55 -14.91 -19.88
CA GLU A 392 17.66 -15.71 -20.39
C GLU A 392 18.42 -16.44 -19.27
N SER A 393 18.61 -15.77 -18.12
CA SER A 393 19.27 -16.33 -16.93
C SER A 393 18.36 -17.25 -16.10
N ARG A 394 17.06 -17.28 -16.42
CA ARG A 394 16.02 -17.99 -15.66
C ARG A 394 15.79 -17.46 -14.25
N THR A 395 16.22 -16.22 -13.96
CA THR A 395 15.98 -15.56 -12.67
C THR A 395 14.50 -15.21 -12.54
N PRO A 396 13.81 -15.60 -11.43
CA PRO A 396 12.44 -15.21 -11.14
C PRO A 396 12.15 -13.74 -11.44
N PHE A 397 11.06 -13.49 -12.17
CA PHE A 397 10.70 -12.17 -12.68
C PHE A 397 9.23 -11.83 -12.44
N LEU A 398 8.98 -10.59 -11.99
CA LEU A 398 7.65 -10.00 -11.91
C LEU A 398 7.62 -8.62 -12.59
N GLY A 399 6.82 -8.49 -13.64
CA GLY A 399 6.52 -7.21 -14.28
C GLY A 399 5.14 -6.70 -13.88
N ILE A 400 5.05 -5.49 -13.33
CA ILE A 400 3.79 -4.88 -12.88
C ILE A 400 3.42 -3.71 -13.80
N CYS A 401 2.19 -3.70 -14.32
CA CYS A 401 1.64 -2.65 -15.18
C CYS A 401 2.57 -2.33 -16.37
N LEU A 402 3.39 -1.26 -16.29
CA LEU A 402 4.42 -0.97 -17.30
C LEU A 402 5.41 -2.13 -17.46
N GLY A 403 5.85 -2.77 -16.38
CA GLY A 403 6.74 -3.93 -16.44
C GLY A 403 6.18 -5.08 -17.27
N MET A 404 4.86 -5.32 -17.23
CA MET A 404 4.18 -6.31 -18.08
C MET A 404 4.20 -5.88 -19.55
N GLN A 405 3.95 -4.60 -19.83
CA GLN A 405 3.98 -4.06 -21.19
C GLN A 405 5.38 -4.15 -21.80
N LEU A 406 6.42 -3.82 -21.03
CA LEU A 406 7.81 -3.94 -21.46
C LEU A 406 8.21 -5.41 -21.65
N THR A 407 7.62 -6.33 -20.88
CA THR A 407 7.82 -7.78 -21.06
C THR A 407 7.34 -8.24 -22.43
N VAL A 408 6.16 -7.78 -22.86
CA VAL A 408 5.63 -8.09 -24.20
C VAL A 408 6.52 -7.51 -25.29
N ILE A 409 7.04 -6.29 -25.09
CA ILE A 409 7.95 -5.63 -26.04
C ILE A 409 9.29 -6.39 -26.13
N GLU A 410 9.93 -6.70 -25.01
CA GLU A 410 11.18 -7.47 -24.94
C GLU A 410 11.03 -8.80 -25.68
N PHE A 411 9.98 -9.55 -25.36
CA PHE A 411 9.73 -10.86 -25.94
C PHE A 411 9.54 -10.78 -27.45
N ALA A 412 8.78 -9.79 -27.93
CA ALA A 412 8.56 -9.62 -29.35
C ALA A 412 9.83 -9.22 -30.11
N ARG A 413 10.65 -8.33 -29.54
CA ARG A 413 11.94 -7.93 -30.13
C ARG A 413 12.90 -9.11 -30.24
N ASN A 414 13.07 -9.86 -29.16
CA ASN A 414 14.12 -10.87 -29.04
C ASN A 414 13.69 -12.27 -29.51
N VAL A 415 12.45 -12.67 -29.25
CA VAL A 415 11.92 -14.01 -29.59
C VAL A 415 11.14 -13.96 -30.89
N CYS A 416 10.13 -13.09 -31.01
CA CYS A 416 9.29 -13.01 -32.22
C CYS A 416 9.94 -12.27 -33.40
N LYS A 417 11.18 -11.78 -33.24
CA LYS A 417 11.97 -11.08 -34.27
C LYS A 417 11.30 -9.82 -34.83
N MET A 418 10.67 -9.04 -33.95
CA MET A 418 10.07 -7.73 -34.25
C MET A 418 10.92 -6.61 -33.63
N PRO A 419 12.11 -6.28 -34.19
CA PRO A 419 13.07 -5.38 -33.54
C PRO A 419 12.56 -3.95 -33.35
N LYS A 420 11.56 -3.53 -34.13
CA LYS A 420 10.92 -2.20 -34.01
C LYS A 420 9.68 -2.21 -33.11
N ALA A 421 9.36 -3.33 -32.45
CA ALA A 421 8.21 -3.40 -31.56
C ALA A 421 8.30 -2.37 -30.44
N THR A 422 7.21 -1.64 -30.18
CA THR A 422 7.18 -0.57 -29.19
C THR A 422 5.75 -0.32 -28.65
N SER A 423 5.65 0.58 -27.68
CA SER A 423 4.39 1.13 -27.19
C SER A 423 3.97 2.36 -27.99
N ALA A 424 2.66 2.53 -28.19
CA ALA A 424 2.10 3.76 -28.75
C ALA A 424 2.45 5.00 -27.89
N GLU A 425 2.69 4.83 -26.58
CA GLU A 425 3.09 5.89 -25.66
C GLU A 425 4.45 6.51 -26.02
N PHE A 426 5.37 5.70 -26.57
CA PHE A 426 6.75 6.15 -26.87
C PHE A 426 6.87 6.77 -28.27
N VAL A 427 5.81 6.73 -29.07
CA VAL A 427 5.82 7.19 -30.45
C VAL A 427 5.33 8.65 -30.52
N ARG A 428 6.27 9.58 -30.70
CA ARG A 428 5.99 11.03 -30.80
C ARG A 428 5.18 11.46 -32.04
N SER A 429 5.25 10.69 -33.14
CA SER A 429 4.47 10.94 -34.35
C SER A 429 3.97 9.63 -34.94
N ALA A 430 2.66 9.40 -34.85
CA ALA A 430 2.05 8.14 -35.26
C ALA A 430 2.13 7.90 -36.77
N ASP A 431 2.19 8.96 -37.57
CA ASP A 431 2.14 8.93 -39.04
C ASP A 431 3.51 8.68 -39.70
N MET A 432 4.61 8.74 -38.93
CA MET A 432 5.98 8.53 -39.44
C MET A 432 6.68 7.30 -38.84
N PHE A 433 6.02 6.52 -37.97
CA PHE A 433 6.60 5.33 -37.36
C PHE A 433 6.18 4.04 -38.09
N ASP A 434 7.12 3.43 -38.81
CA ASP A 434 6.96 2.17 -39.55
C ASP A 434 7.39 0.94 -38.71
N GLY A 435 6.73 0.74 -37.56
CA GLY A 435 7.02 -0.37 -36.65
C GLY A 435 5.79 -0.85 -35.86
N GLU A 436 5.91 -2.02 -35.22
CA GLU A 436 4.81 -2.69 -34.53
C GLU A 436 4.47 -2.01 -33.20
N LYS A 437 3.29 -1.40 -33.11
CA LYS A 437 2.73 -0.88 -31.86
C LYS A 437 2.03 -2.01 -31.10
N LEU A 438 2.79 -2.77 -30.32
CA LEU A 438 2.30 -3.90 -29.53
C LEU A 438 1.43 -3.46 -28.36
N ILE A 439 1.75 -2.31 -27.79
CA ILE A 439 0.99 -1.70 -26.70
C ILE A 439 0.25 -0.49 -27.26
N THR A 440 -1.05 -0.41 -27.05
CA THR A 440 -1.92 0.62 -27.66
C THR A 440 -2.95 1.15 -26.68
N TYR A 441 -3.47 2.35 -26.94
CA TYR A 441 -4.48 2.98 -26.09
C TYR A 441 -5.80 2.21 -26.19
N MET A 442 -6.27 1.70 -25.06
CA MET A 442 -7.54 0.98 -24.95
C MET A 442 -8.29 1.38 -23.67
N PRO A 443 -8.62 2.68 -23.50
CA PRO A 443 -9.27 3.21 -22.30
C PRO A 443 -10.64 2.57 -22.03
N ASP A 444 -11.11 2.58 -20.77
CA ASP A 444 -12.47 2.15 -20.43
C ASP A 444 -13.48 3.22 -20.90
N PHE A 445 -14.47 2.83 -21.70
CA PHE A 445 -15.45 3.77 -22.26
C PHE A 445 -16.55 4.19 -21.27
N ASP A 446 -16.63 3.52 -20.12
CA ASP A 446 -17.76 3.51 -19.17
C ASP A 446 -17.83 4.71 -18.20
N ARG A 447 -17.02 5.77 -18.40
CA ARG A 447 -17.07 7.01 -17.61
C ARG A 447 -17.49 8.23 -18.45
N ALA A 448 -18.22 9.14 -17.80
CA ALA A 448 -18.89 10.30 -18.40
C ALA A 448 -17.97 11.48 -18.77
N SER A 449 -16.68 11.46 -18.41
CA SER A 449 -15.73 12.53 -18.79
C SER A 449 -14.95 12.17 -20.07
N PRO A 450 -14.89 13.05 -21.09
CA PRO A 450 -14.22 12.79 -22.37
C PRO A 450 -12.68 12.80 -22.32
N ASP A 451 -12.05 13.47 -21.33
CA ASP A 451 -10.67 13.94 -21.50
C ASP A 451 -9.57 13.10 -20.84
N ASP A 452 -9.87 12.09 -20.00
CA ASP A 452 -8.85 11.15 -19.51
C ASP A 452 -9.44 9.84 -18.97
N LYS A 453 -9.73 8.88 -19.86
CA LYS A 453 -10.41 7.63 -19.50
C LYS A 453 -9.44 6.53 -19.06
N MET A 454 -8.80 6.68 -17.90
CA MET A 454 -8.01 5.60 -17.28
C MET A 454 -8.89 4.39 -16.88
N ARG A 455 -8.35 3.18 -17.04
CA ARG A 455 -8.90 1.96 -16.42
C ARG A 455 -8.46 1.93 -14.96
N LEU A 456 -9.42 2.14 -14.06
CA LEU A 456 -9.21 2.37 -12.63
C LEU A 456 -10.05 1.44 -11.75
N GLY A 457 -9.50 1.09 -10.58
CA GLY A 457 -10.19 0.35 -9.53
C GLY A 457 -10.23 -1.15 -9.77
N VAL A 458 -11.08 -1.86 -9.02
CA VAL A 458 -11.21 -3.31 -9.14
C VAL A 458 -11.81 -3.70 -10.49
N ARG A 459 -11.17 -4.66 -11.14
CA ARG A 459 -11.66 -5.33 -12.34
C ARG A 459 -11.45 -6.83 -12.24
N LYS A 460 -12.27 -7.58 -12.97
CA LYS A 460 -12.17 -9.03 -13.08
C LYS A 460 -11.13 -9.42 -14.12
N THR A 461 -10.34 -10.43 -13.78
CA THR A 461 -9.42 -11.11 -14.70
C THR A 461 -9.71 -12.59 -14.69
N TYR A 462 -10.03 -13.10 -15.87
CA TYR A 462 -10.40 -14.49 -16.11
C TYR A 462 -9.18 -15.24 -16.63
N PHE A 463 -8.76 -16.26 -15.89
CA PHE A 463 -7.74 -17.17 -16.40
C PHE A 463 -8.30 -18.02 -17.53
N GLN A 464 -7.53 -18.11 -18.62
CA GLN A 464 -7.95 -18.74 -19.85
C GLN A 464 -7.96 -20.27 -19.73
N ARG A 465 -8.66 -20.96 -20.63
CA ARG A 465 -8.57 -22.42 -20.75
C ARG A 465 -7.16 -22.83 -21.15
N ASP A 466 -6.75 -24.05 -20.79
CA ASP A 466 -5.43 -24.62 -21.10
C ASP A 466 -4.26 -23.84 -20.48
N THR A 467 -4.55 -23.20 -19.32
CA THR A 467 -3.59 -22.46 -18.50
C THR A 467 -3.54 -22.97 -17.05
N GLU A 468 -4.02 -24.19 -16.79
CA GLU A 468 -3.98 -24.84 -15.48
C GLU A 468 -2.55 -24.99 -14.93
N TRP A 469 -1.55 -25.00 -15.82
CA TRP A 469 -0.12 -25.02 -15.49
C TRP A 469 0.41 -23.66 -14.97
N SER A 470 -0.35 -22.56 -15.14
CA SER A 470 0.08 -21.20 -14.78
C SER A 470 0.41 -21.11 -13.30
N LYS A 471 1.63 -20.68 -12.99
CA LYS A 471 2.09 -20.48 -11.61
C LYS A 471 1.36 -19.30 -10.97
N ALA A 472 1.05 -18.28 -11.77
CA ALA A 472 0.20 -17.17 -11.34
C ALA A 472 -1.20 -17.68 -10.96
N ARG A 473 -1.85 -18.49 -11.79
CA ARG A 473 -3.16 -19.09 -11.46
C ARG A 473 -3.10 -19.94 -10.19
N ALA A 474 -2.09 -20.80 -10.09
CA ALA A 474 -1.91 -21.68 -8.94
C ALA A 474 -1.72 -20.91 -7.63
N SER A 475 -1.01 -19.77 -7.65
CA SER A 475 -0.80 -18.97 -6.44
C SER A 475 -2.12 -18.42 -5.88
N TYR A 476 -3.04 -17.98 -6.74
CA TYR A 476 -4.37 -17.52 -6.31
C TYR A 476 -5.31 -18.65 -5.89
N ALA A 477 -5.14 -19.87 -6.41
CA ALA A 477 -5.99 -21.02 -6.09
C ALA A 477 -5.88 -21.49 -4.63
N THR A 478 -4.86 -21.04 -3.91
CA THR A 478 -4.61 -21.38 -2.50
C THR A 478 -5.30 -20.45 -1.49
N GLY A 479 -6.10 -19.47 -1.95
CA GLY A 479 -6.70 -18.42 -1.09
C GLY A 479 -8.22 -18.22 -1.23
N THR A 480 -8.76 -17.34 -0.38
CA THR A 480 -10.19 -16.98 -0.27
C THR A 480 -10.68 -15.95 -1.30
N VAL A 481 -9.79 -15.44 -2.17
CA VAL A 481 -10.08 -14.36 -3.13
C VAL A 481 -10.67 -14.88 -4.45
N SER A 482 -10.80 -16.21 -4.58
CA SER A 482 -11.43 -16.83 -5.74
C SER A 482 -12.91 -17.10 -5.46
N GLU A 483 -13.79 -16.41 -6.16
CA GLU A 483 -15.17 -16.86 -6.29
C GLU A 483 -15.27 -17.70 -7.57
N PRO A 484 -15.84 -18.92 -7.52
CA PRO A 484 -16.23 -19.63 -8.74
C PRO A 484 -17.38 -18.88 -9.39
N ASP A 485 -17.06 -17.88 -10.20
CA ASP A 485 -18.04 -17.18 -11.03
C ASP A 485 -18.40 -18.09 -12.21
N TYR A 486 -19.48 -18.86 -12.04
CA TYR A 486 -20.18 -19.49 -13.14
C TYR A 486 -20.95 -18.38 -13.86
N LEU A 487 -20.40 -17.79 -14.92
CA LEU A 487 -21.17 -17.14 -15.99
C LEU A 487 -20.22 -16.65 -17.11
N ILE A 488 -19.77 -17.58 -17.96
CA ILE A 488 -19.76 -17.31 -19.40
C ILE A 488 -20.90 -18.15 -19.95
N ALA A 489 -21.85 -17.51 -20.63
CA ALA A 489 -23.03 -18.13 -21.20
C ALA A 489 -22.72 -19.52 -21.81
N GLY A 490 -23.10 -20.59 -21.09
CA GLY A 490 -22.99 -21.98 -21.55
C GLY A 490 -21.62 -22.68 -21.41
N GLY A 491 -20.65 -22.16 -20.64
CA GLY A 491 -19.33 -22.80 -20.43
C GLY A 491 -19.03 -23.24 -18.98
N PRO A 492 -18.05 -24.14 -18.74
CA PRO A 492 -17.61 -24.52 -17.40
C PRO A 492 -16.91 -23.37 -16.64
N SER A 493 -16.84 -23.46 -15.31
CA SER A 493 -16.37 -22.41 -14.38
C SER A 493 -15.02 -21.80 -14.77
N ALA A 494 -14.95 -20.48 -14.91
CA ALA A 494 -13.71 -19.75 -15.09
C ALA A 494 -13.07 -19.44 -13.72
N PHE A 495 -11.74 -19.54 -13.62
CA PHE A 495 -11.02 -19.08 -12.43
C PHE A 495 -10.81 -17.57 -12.54
N VAL A 496 -11.41 -16.81 -11.62
CA VAL A 496 -11.48 -15.34 -11.67
C VAL A 496 -10.76 -14.74 -10.48
N ILE A 497 -10.00 -13.68 -10.74
CA ILE A 497 -9.40 -12.84 -9.69
C ILE A 497 -9.92 -11.40 -9.81
N HIS A 498 -9.93 -10.70 -8.68
CA HIS A 498 -10.35 -9.31 -8.55
C HIS A 498 -9.17 -8.46 -8.09
N GLU A 499 -8.62 -7.68 -9.00
CA GLU A 499 -7.41 -6.87 -8.74
C GLU A 499 -7.61 -5.43 -9.17
N ARG A 500 -6.77 -4.54 -8.64
CA ARG A 500 -6.86 -3.09 -8.89
C ARG A 500 -6.02 -2.69 -10.08
N TYR A 501 -6.62 -1.92 -10.98
CA TYR A 501 -6.00 -1.43 -12.20
C TYR A 501 -5.77 0.07 -12.15
N ARG A 502 -4.71 0.53 -12.82
CA ARG A 502 -4.37 1.93 -13.03
C ARG A 502 -3.55 2.10 -14.32
N HIS A 503 -4.21 2.11 -15.48
CA HIS A 503 -3.50 2.28 -16.76
C HIS A 503 -4.44 2.75 -17.89
N ARG A 504 -3.86 3.16 -19.03
CA ARG A 504 -4.57 3.57 -20.26
C ARG A 504 -4.32 2.65 -21.45
N LEU A 505 -3.23 1.90 -21.39
CA LEU A 505 -2.68 1.12 -22.49
C LEU A 505 -2.92 -0.38 -22.25
N ALA A 506 -3.04 -1.15 -23.33
CA ALA A 506 -3.14 -2.61 -23.27
C ALA A 506 -2.40 -3.24 -24.47
N VAL A 507 -2.15 -4.54 -24.36
CA VAL A 507 -1.60 -5.33 -25.47
C VAL A 507 -2.60 -5.36 -26.62
N ASN A 508 -2.16 -4.98 -27.82
CA ASN A 508 -2.97 -4.94 -29.02
C ASN A 508 -3.34 -6.38 -29.46
N PRO A 509 -4.65 -6.73 -29.52
CA PRO A 509 -5.13 -8.08 -29.86
C PRO A 509 -4.58 -8.65 -31.17
N LYS A 510 -4.21 -7.78 -32.13
CA LYS A 510 -3.59 -8.18 -33.40
C LYS A 510 -2.36 -9.08 -33.21
N TYR A 511 -1.64 -8.93 -32.10
CA TYR A 511 -0.39 -9.65 -31.86
C TYR A 511 -0.55 -10.83 -30.88
N PHE A 512 -1.77 -11.17 -30.45
CA PHE A 512 -1.96 -12.27 -29.50
C PHE A 512 -1.44 -13.61 -30.05
N GLU A 513 -1.84 -13.95 -31.27
CA GLU A 513 -1.49 -15.23 -31.90
C GLU A 513 0.04 -15.41 -32.03
N VAL A 514 0.75 -14.36 -32.45
CA VAL A 514 2.20 -14.44 -32.63
C VAL A 514 2.93 -14.57 -31.28
N LEU A 515 2.46 -13.91 -30.22
CA LEU A 515 3.05 -14.02 -28.89
C LEU A 515 2.84 -15.43 -28.31
N GLU A 516 1.61 -15.94 -28.38
CA GLU A 516 1.26 -17.25 -27.82
C GLU A 516 1.97 -18.40 -28.55
N THR A 517 2.04 -18.33 -29.89
CA THR A 517 2.71 -19.35 -30.70
C THR A 517 4.22 -19.41 -30.44
N ASN A 518 4.83 -18.28 -30.07
CA ASN A 518 6.26 -18.21 -29.76
C ASN A 518 6.57 -18.48 -28.27
N GLY A 519 5.55 -18.69 -27.42
CA GLY A 519 5.73 -19.17 -26.05
C GLY A 519 5.41 -18.18 -24.93
N LEU A 520 5.05 -16.92 -25.24
CA LEU A 520 4.53 -15.99 -24.24
C LEU A 520 3.01 -16.12 -24.17
N ARG A 521 2.52 -16.83 -23.16
CA ARG A 521 1.10 -17.19 -23.04
C ARG A 521 0.30 -16.07 -22.38
N LEU A 522 -0.84 -15.72 -22.95
CA LEU A 522 -1.76 -14.69 -22.44
C LEU A 522 -2.73 -15.34 -21.45
N VAL A 523 -2.24 -15.66 -20.25
CA VAL A 523 -2.93 -16.57 -19.33
C VAL A 523 -4.15 -15.96 -18.63
N GLY A 524 -4.24 -14.63 -18.55
CA GLY A 524 -5.39 -13.93 -17.96
C GLY A 524 -5.87 -12.79 -18.85
N LYS A 525 -7.19 -12.69 -19.05
CA LYS A 525 -7.84 -11.63 -19.85
C LYS A 525 -9.04 -11.02 -19.13
N ASP A 526 -9.52 -9.88 -19.60
CA ASP A 526 -10.78 -9.30 -19.14
C ASP A 526 -12.01 -10.12 -19.62
N ASP A 527 -13.20 -9.69 -19.21
CA ASP A 527 -14.49 -10.27 -19.57
C ASP A 527 -14.76 -10.26 -21.08
N THR A 528 -14.23 -9.25 -21.80
CA THR A 528 -14.33 -9.16 -23.26
C THR A 528 -13.36 -10.09 -23.99
N GLY A 529 -12.32 -10.58 -23.31
CA GLY A 529 -11.22 -11.33 -23.91
C GLY A 529 -10.30 -10.49 -24.79
N THR A 530 -10.49 -9.17 -24.84
CA THR A 530 -9.72 -8.25 -25.70
C THR A 530 -8.57 -7.57 -24.97
N ARG A 531 -8.56 -7.59 -23.64
CA ARG A 531 -7.46 -7.01 -22.85
C ARG A 531 -6.77 -8.08 -22.03
N THR A 532 -5.45 -8.13 -22.14
CA THR A 532 -4.62 -9.07 -21.39
C THR A 532 -4.32 -8.52 -20.00
N GLY A 533 -4.66 -9.30 -18.97
CA GLY A 533 -4.37 -9.01 -17.57
C GLY A 533 -3.11 -9.70 -17.05
N VAL A 534 -2.77 -10.88 -17.59
CA VAL A 534 -1.61 -11.68 -17.13
C VAL A 534 -0.93 -12.35 -18.33
N VAL A 535 0.40 -12.29 -18.38
CA VAL A 535 1.26 -13.05 -19.28
C VAL A 535 2.24 -13.92 -18.50
N GLU A 536 2.55 -15.10 -19.04
CA GLU A 536 3.47 -16.03 -18.39
C GLU A 536 4.27 -16.85 -19.42
N ILE A 537 5.53 -17.17 -19.10
CA ILE A 537 6.34 -18.16 -19.83
C ILE A 537 6.29 -19.49 -19.06
N GLN A 538 5.76 -20.53 -19.70
CA GLN A 538 5.51 -21.83 -19.07
C GLN A 538 6.77 -22.49 -18.49
N ASP A 539 7.84 -22.53 -19.28
CA ASP A 539 9.07 -23.28 -18.96
C ASP A 539 10.09 -22.49 -18.09
N HIS A 540 9.68 -21.35 -17.52
CA HIS A 540 10.53 -20.52 -16.66
C HIS A 540 10.19 -20.71 -15.17
N PRO A 541 11.15 -20.69 -14.21
CA PRO A 541 10.85 -20.91 -12.78
C PRO A 541 9.74 -20.01 -12.24
N TRP A 542 9.81 -18.71 -12.53
CA TRP A 542 8.72 -17.75 -12.35
C TRP A 542 8.94 -16.58 -13.30
N PHE A 543 8.11 -16.41 -14.34
CA PHE A 543 8.20 -15.26 -15.25
C PHE A 543 6.79 -14.78 -15.57
N VAL A 544 6.33 -13.82 -14.77
CA VAL A 544 4.94 -13.37 -14.77
C VAL A 544 4.91 -11.87 -15.00
N GLY A 545 4.09 -11.43 -15.96
CA GLY A 545 3.74 -10.03 -16.15
C GLY A 545 2.27 -9.82 -15.84
N VAL A 546 1.93 -8.88 -14.97
CA VAL A 546 0.55 -8.53 -14.61
C VAL A 546 0.25 -7.08 -14.98
N GLN A 547 -0.92 -6.83 -15.55
CA GLN A 547 -1.35 -5.47 -15.92
C GLN A 547 -1.99 -4.72 -14.74
N TYR A 548 -2.53 -5.47 -13.77
CA TYR A 548 -3.00 -4.92 -12.50
C TYR A 548 -1.82 -4.64 -11.55
N HIS A 549 -2.13 -3.97 -10.43
CA HIS A 549 -1.19 -3.64 -9.37
C HIS A 549 -1.42 -4.55 -8.14
N PRO A 550 -0.75 -5.72 -8.06
CA PRO A 550 -0.89 -6.63 -6.93
C PRO A 550 -0.44 -6.03 -5.58
N GLU A 551 0.38 -4.97 -5.63
CA GLU A 551 0.89 -4.27 -4.46
C GLU A 551 -0.21 -3.54 -3.68
N TYR A 552 -1.31 -3.14 -4.34
CA TYR A 552 -2.42 -2.45 -3.68
C TYR A 552 -3.30 -3.37 -2.85
N THR A 553 -3.31 -4.66 -3.16
CA THR A 553 -4.16 -5.66 -2.48
C THR A 553 -3.36 -6.56 -1.54
N SER A 554 -2.04 -6.33 -1.41
CA SER A 554 -1.19 -7.06 -0.47
C SER A 554 -1.39 -6.55 0.96
N LYS A 555 -1.65 -7.45 1.91
CA LYS A 555 -1.86 -7.13 3.33
C LYS A 555 -0.86 -7.84 4.21
N VAL A 556 -0.62 -7.34 5.42
CA VAL A 556 0.39 -7.91 6.35
C VAL A 556 0.10 -9.38 6.65
N MET A 557 -1.16 -9.66 7.02
CA MET A 557 -1.59 -11.03 7.34
C MET A 557 -2.07 -11.83 6.13
N ASP A 558 -2.23 -11.19 4.98
CA ASP A 558 -2.69 -11.81 3.75
C ASP A 558 -1.96 -11.20 2.55
N PRO A 559 -0.68 -11.56 2.32
CA PRO A 559 0.08 -11.01 1.22
C PRO A 559 -0.54 -11.39 -0.12
N ASN A 560 -0.46 -10.48 -1.09
CA ASN A 560 -0.98 -10.73 -2.43
C ASN A 560 -0.31 -11.98 -3.02
N ARG A 561 -1.13 -12.86 -3.61
CA ARG A 561 -0.70 -14.19 -4.07
C ARG A 561 0.30 -14.16 -5.22
N CYS A 562 0.23 -13.16 -6.10
CA CYS A 562 1.21 -12.99 -7.17
C CYS A 562 2.59 -12.65 -6.59
N ILE A 563 2.65 -11.69 -5.66
CA ILE A 563 3.90 -11.23 -5.03
C ILE A 563 4.47 -12.30 -4.11
N LEU A 564 3.61 -13.01 -3.36
CA LEU A 564 4.03 -14.14 -2.54
C LEU A 564 4.63 -15.26 -3.39
N GLY A 565 4.01 -15.59 -4.53
CA GLY A 565 4.54 -16.59 -5.46
C GLY A 565 5.89 -16.20 -6.05
N PHE A 566 6.03 -14.93 -6.47
CA PHE A 566 7.30 -14.37 -6.93
C PHE A 566 8.39 -14.44 -5.86
N PHE A 567 8.08 -14.01 -4.63
CA PHE A 567 9.04 -14.01 -3.54
C PHE A 567 9.47 -15.43 -3.16
N LYS A 568 8.52 -16.38 -3.09
CA LYS A 568 8.84 -17.80 -2.84
C LYS A 568 9.79 -18.36 -3.89
N ALA A 569 9.48 -18.17 -5.17
CA ALA A 569 10.35 -18.60 -6.26
C ALA A 569 11.75 -17.96 -6.18
N SER A 570 11.83 -16.70 -5.76
CA SER A 570 13.10 -16.00 -5.54
C SER A 570 13.88 -16.58 -4.36
N SER A 571 13.21 -16.91 -3.25
CA SER A 571 13.86 -17.44 -2.05
C SER A 571 14.45 -18.85 -2.20
N GLU A 572 14.06 -19.57 -3.26
CA GLU A 572 14.58 -20.89 -3.62
C GLU A 572 15.81 -20.83 -4.55
N VAL A 573 16.15 -19.65 -5.07
CA VAL A 573 17.33 -19.48 -5.92
C VAL A 573 18.60 -19.59 -5.07
N VAL A 574 19.45 -20.56 -5.39
CA VAL A 574 20.79 -20.65 -4.82
C VAL A 574 21.74 -19.83 -5.68
N PRO A 575 22.41 -18.78 -5.15
CA PRO A 575 23.33 -17.97 -5.94
C PRO A 575 24.45 -18.80 -6.55
N LEU A 576 24.79 -18.52 -7.81
CA LEU A 576 25.90 -19.15 -8.55
C LEU A 576 27.25 -19.08 -7.81
N GLN A 577 27.46 -18.05 -6.98
CA GLN A 577 28.67 -17.89 -6.16
C GLN A 577 28.83 -18.95 -5.06
N LEU A 578 27.72 -19.52 -4.56
CA LEU A 578 27.75 -20.63 -3.59
C LEU A 578 28.01 -21.98 -4.28
N LEU A 579 27.63 -22.12 -5.54
CA LEU A 579 27.93 -23.32 -6.33
C LEU A 579 29.44 -23.42 -6.63
N THR A 580 30.11 -22.30 -6.90
CA THR A 580 31.57 -22.29 -7.12
C THR A 580 32.38 -22.68 -5.88
N THR A 581 31.96 -22.28 -4.68
CA THR A 581 32.63 -22.68 -3.42
C THR A 581 32.41 -24.16 -3.09
N SER A 582 31.24 -24.72 -3.43
CA SER A 582 30.96 -26.14 -3.23
C SER A 582 31.73 -27.05 -4.20
N MET A 583 31.99 -26.59 -5.44
CA MET A 583 32.77 -27.34 -6.41
C MET A 583 34.28 -27.33 -6.12
N GLU A 584 34.81 -26.25 -5.54
CA GLU A 584 36.20 -26.23 -5.05
C GLU A 584 36.38 -27.17 -3.84
N ALA A 585 35.37 -27.30 -2.98
CA ALA A 585 35.40 -28.27 -1.87
C ALA A 585 35.31 -29.74 -2.34
N LEU A 586 34.59 -30.02 -3.44
CA LEU A 586 34.46 -31.36 -4.02
C LEU A 586 35.60 -31.78 -4.98
N SER A 587 36.55 -30.88 -5.25
CA SER A 587 37.76 -31.17 -6.05
C SER A 587 39.04 -31.28 -5.21
N LEU A 588 38.89 -31.22 -3.88
CA LEU A 588 39.96 -31.39 -2.89
C LEU A 588 39.79 -32.65 -2.00
N GLU A 589 38.86 -33.55 -2.34
CA GLU A 589 38.81 -34.94 -1.87
C GLU A 589 39.13 -35.89 -3.04
#